data_AF-A0AAI9X6C3-F1
#
_entry.id   AF-A0AAI9X6C3-F1
#
_cell.length_a   1.000
_cell.length_b   1.000
_cell.length_c   1.000
_cell.angle_alpha   90.00
_cell.angle_beta   90.00
_cell.angle_gamma   90.00
#
_symmetry.space_group_name_H-M   'P 1'
#
loop_
_entity.id
_entity.type
_entity.pdbx_description
1 polymer ?
#
loop_
_entity_poly.entity_id
_entity_poly.type
_entity_poly.pdbx_seq_one_letter_code
_entity_poly.pdbx_strand_id
1 'polypeptide(L)'
;MPLINESHDSLPYIDSAPTASAQARAQQLINAELSPEHASTMHPWIPEAPEPRFSQFMQQELARKAQGAPLTGGIDLSRYEAPEAPTRASDTETPDLDAWRQTLQRAYSSSSHLSKRHENLALLEEHGKNAWLIGNSQLEEILGSLEKELAETKEASEEVNKQRKIAQEASQGELVNLEETWKNRLGAILDVEVASERLRIQRLDHMRQAAQQQAR
;
A
#
# COMPACT_ATOMS: atom_id res chain seq x y z
N MET A 1 11.83 26.26 -10.78
CA MET A 1 10.72 25.33 -11.04
C MET A 1 9.88 25.92 -12.15
N PRO A 2 9.51 25.16 -13.20
CA PRO A 2 8.55 25.69 -14.17
C PRO A 2 7.26 26.01 -13.41
N LEU A 3 6.68 27.17 -13.70
CA LEU A 3 5.35 27.54 -13.22
C LEU A 3 4.36 26.60 -13.92
N ILE A 4 4.02 25.50 -13.28
CA ILE A 4 2.95 24.62 -13.73
C ILE A 4 1.65 25.39 -13.51
N ASN A 5 1.07 25.91 -14.59
CA ASN A 5 -0.23 26.57 -14.60
C ASN A 5 -1.35 25.52 -14.79
N GLU A 6 -1.13 24.30 -14.30
CA GLU A 6 -2.12 23.22 -14.36
C GLU A 6 -3.01 23.35 -13.13
N SER A 7 -4.26 23.74 -13.35
CA SER A 7 -5.30 23.62 -12.34
C SER A 7 -5.64 22.14 -12.21
N HIS A 8 -5.10 21.47 -11.21
CA HIS A 8 -5.48 20.11 -10.82
C HIS A 8 -6.82 20.08 -10.06
N ASP A 9 -7.76 20.95 -10.44
CA ASP A 9 -9.02 21.07 -9.71
C ASP A 9 -9.94 19.94 -10.14
N SER A 10 -10.12 18.98 -9.23
CA SER A 10 -11.11 17.92 -9.31
C SER A 10 -12.04 18.14 -8.13
N LEU A 11 -13.35 18.15 -8.39
CA LEU A 11 -14.34 18.51 -7.39
C LEU A 11 -15.28 17.31 -7.09
N PRO A 12 -14.80 16.22 -6.46
CA PRO A 12 -15.58 14.98 -6.30
C PRO A 12 -16.92 15.10 -5.57
N TYR A 13 -17.13 16.15 -4.76
CA TYR A 13 -18.39 16.34 -4.04
C TYR A 13 -19.48 17.00 -4.89
N ILE A 14 -19.12 17.69 -5.97
CA ILE A 14 -20.08 18.36 -6.87
C ILE A 14 -20.08 17.73 -8.28
N ASP A 15 -18.95 17.17 -8.72
CA ASP A 15 -18.82 16.49 -10.01
C ASP A 15 -19.52 15.13 -9.97
N SER A 16 -20.26 14.80 -11.03
CA SER A 16 -20.81 13.46 -11.19
C SER A 16 -19.69 12.43 -11.32
N ALA A 17 -19.83 11.29 -10.64
CA ALA A 17 -18.87 10.20 -10.77
C ALA A 17 -18.71 9.78 -12.25
N PRO A 18 -17.47 9.63 -12.76
CA PRO A 18 -17.24 9.30 -14.15
C PRO A 18 -17.78 7.92 -14.47
N THR A 19 -18.48 7.80 -15.60
CA THR A 19 -18.97 6.49 -16.08
C THR A 19 -17.81 5.54 -16.37
N ALA A 20 -18.04 4.23 -16.30
CA ALA A 20 -17.02 3.23 -16.61
C ALA A 20 -16.39 3.43 -18.00
N SER A 21 -17.17 3.86 -18.99
CA SER A 21 -16.67 4.19 -20.34
C SER A 21 -15.73 5.40 -20.37
N ALA A 22 -16.03 6.43 -19.57
CA ALA A 22 -15.19 7.61 -19.43
C ALA A 22 -13.89 7.27 -18.69
N GLN A 23 -13.96 6.44 -17.64
CA GLN A 23 -12.78 5.94 -16.93
C GLN A 23 -11.87 5.12 -17.86
N ALA A 24 -12.43 4.19 -18.64
CA ALA A 24 -11.67 3.41 -19.61
C ALA A 24 -10.97 4.29 -20.65
N ARG A 25 -11.65 5.33 -21.16
CA ARG A 25 -11.06 6.29 -22.09
C ARG A 25 -9.96 7.12 -21.44
N ALA A 26 -10.16 7.59 -20.21
CA ALA A 26 -9.13 8.31 -19.46
C ALA A 26 -7.89 7.43 -19.25
N GLN A 27 -8.07 6.16 -18.89
CA GLN A 27 -6.95 5.22 -18.75
C GLN A 27 -6.21 5.00 -20.07
N GLN A 28 -6.93 4.90 -21.20
CA GLN A 28 -6.31 4.79 -22.52
C GLN A 28 -5.45 6.01 -22.85
N LEU A 29 -5.93 7.23 -22.56
CA LEU A 29 -5.17 8.46 -22.77
C LEU A 29 -3.95 8.54 -21.86
N ILE A 30 -4.09 8.19 -20.57
CA ILE A 30 -2.97 8.11 -19.63
C ILE A 30 -1.91 7.14 -20.17
N ASN A 31 -2.32 5.93 -20.58
CA ASN A 31 -1.39 4.93 -21.09
C ASN A 31 -0.69 5.36 -22.40
N ALA A 32 -1.31 6.23 -23.20
CA ALA A 32 -0.71 6.76 -24.42
C ALA A 32 0.40 7.80 -24.12
N GLU A 33 0.29 8.53 -23.02
CA GLU A 33 1.29 9.51 -22.56
C GLU A 33 2.42 8.88 -21.74
N LEU A 34 2.21 7.68 -21.19
CA LEU A 34 3.25 6.95 -20.47
C LEU A 34 4.33 6.44 -21.42
N SER A 35 5.60 6.69 -21.08
CA SER A 35 6.75 6.09 -21.79
C SER A 35 6.67 4.56 -21.75
N PRO A 36 6.97 3.82 -22.83
CA PRO A 36 6.93 2.36 -22.83
C PRO A 36 7.81 1.70 -21.75
N GLU A 37 8.82 2.43 -21.26
CA GLU A 37 9.72 1.98 -20.18
C GLU A 37 9.13 2.16 -18.77
N HIS A 38 7.96 2.79 -18.63
CA HIS A 38 7.34 3.10 -17.32
C HIS A 38 7.10 1.86 -16.45
N ALA A 39 6.97 0.68 -17.06
CA ALA A 39 6.73 -0.58 -16.37
C ALA A 39 8.02 -1.27 -15.91
N SER A 40 9.15 -1.00 -16.59
CA SER A 40 10.44 -1.65 -16.32
C SER A 40 11.40 -0.77 -15.52
N THR A 41 11.26 0.55 -15.62
CA THR A 41 12.21 1.50 -15.05
C THR A 41 11.58 2.21 -13.86
N MET A 42 12.28 2.22 -12.72
CA MET A 42 11.82 2.97 -11.55
C MET A 42 11.85 4.48 -11.82
N HIS A 43 10.90 5.21 -11.25
CA HIS A 43 10.84 6.65 -11.40
C HIS A 43 12.12 7.30 -10.81
N PRO A 44 12.73 8.33 -11.45
CA PRO A 44 14.00 8.92 -11.01
C PRO A 44 14.00 9.49 -9.59
N TRP A 45 12.83 9.79 -9.02
CA TRP A 45 12.70 10.27 -7.63
C TRP A 45 12.65 9.15 -6.60
N ILE A 46 12.51 7.90 -7.04
CA ILE A 46 12.62 6.75 -6.16
C ILE A 46 14.12 6.51 -5.99
N PRO A 47 14.67 6.69 -4.77
CA PRO A 47 16.09 6.41 -4.55
C PRO A 47 16.36 4.93 -4.80
N GLU A 48 17.56 4.62 -5.28
CA GLU A 48 18.01 3.23 -5.43
C GLU A 48 17.91 2.52 -4.08
N ALA A 49 17.40 1.28 -4.10
CA ALA A 49 17.32 0.47 -2.91
C ALA A 49 18.74 0.24 -2.36
N PRO A 50 18.98 0.40 -1.05
CA PRO A 50 20.29 0.16 -0.48
C PRO A 50 20.67 -1.32 -0.66
N GLU A 51 21.90 -1.55 -1.11
CA GLU A 51 22.49 -2.89 -1.21
C GLU A 51 22.48 -3.57 0.18
N PRO A 52 21.80 -4.72 0.33
CA PRO A 52 21.68 -5.37 1.63
C PRO A 52 23.03 -5.98 2.04
N ARG A 53 23.54 -5.56 3.20
CA ARG A 53 24.79 -6.09 3.77
C ARG A 53 24.49 -7.29 4.66
N PHE A 54 24.40 -8.45 4.04
CA PHE A 54 24.22 -9.72 4.77
C PHE A 54 25.54 -10.22 5.37
N SER A 55 25.46 -10.82 6.55
CA SER A 55 26.56 -11.58 7.12
C SER A 55 26.81 -12.85 6.29
N GLN A 56 28.00 -13.43 6.42
CA GLN A 56 28.37 -14.66 5.70
C GLN A 56 27.35 -15.80 5.93
N PHE A 57 26.86 -15.97 7.16
CA PHE A 57 25.84 -16.99 7.48
C PHE A 57 24.50 -16.72 6.80
N MET A 58 24.08 -15.45 6.74
CA MET A 58 22.86 -15.09 6.01
C MET A 58 23.00 -15.33 4.51
N GLN A 59 24.16 -15.00 3.92
CA GLN A 59 24.43 -15.27 2.50
C GLN A 59 24.40 -16.76 2.16
N GLN A 60 24.96 -17.60 3.04
CA GLN A 60 24.92 -19.07 2.89
C GLN A 60 23.47 -19.60 2.93
N GLU A 61 22.66 -19.11 3.87
CA GLU A 61 21.25 -19.51 3.95
C GLU A 61 20.42 -19.02 2.75
N LEU A 62 20.69 -17.80 2.26
CA LEU A 62 20.06 -17.29 1.05
C LEU A 62 20.45 -18.15 -0.17
N ALA A 63 21.73 -18.52 -0.31
CA ALA A 63 22.20 -19.39 -1.38
C ALA A 63 21.57 -20.79 -1.30
N ARG A 64 21.48 -21.38 -0.10
CA ARG A 64 20.80 -22.67 0.14
C ARG A 64 19.32 -22.59 -0.28
N LYS A 65 18.61 -21.55 0.13
CA LYS A 65 17.21 -21.32 -0.25
C LYS A 65 17.04 -21.11 -1.76
N ALA A 66 17.93 -20.35 -2.40
CA ALA A 66 17.92 -20.13 -3.84
C ALA A 66 18.07 -21.44 -4.64
N GLN A 67 18.80 -22.42 -4.07
CA GLN A 67 18.95 -23.77 -4.62
C GLN A 67 17.78 -24.71 -4.28
N GLY A 68 16.80 -24.26 -3.49
CA GLY A 68 15.66 -25.08 -3.06
C GLY A 68 16.03 -26.24 -2.11
N ALA A 69 17.23 -26.22 -1.53
CA ALA A 69 17.68 -27.28 -0.63
C ALA A 69 16.92 -27.22 0.71
N PRO A 70 16.61 -28.36 1.37
CA PRO A 70 15.99 -28.38 2.69
C PRO A 70 16.91 -27.77 3.75
N LEU A 71 16.35 -27.36 4.88
CA LEU A 71 17.16 -26.89 6.01
C LEU A 71 17.84 -28.11 6.66
N THR A 72 19.16 -28.18 6.57
CA THR A 72 19.98 -29.24 7.17
C THR A 72 20.72 -28.69 8.38
N GLY A 73 20.59 -29.33 9.55
CA GLY A 73 21.33 -28.93 10.76
C GLY A 73 20.60 -27.94 11.66
N GLY A 74 19.32 -28.19 11.95
CA GLY A 74 18.60 -27.50 13.02
C GLY A 74 19.09 -27.90 14.42
N ILE A 75 18.37 -27.48 15.46
CA ILE A 75 18.64 -27.92 16.83
C ILE A 75 18.40 -29.43 16.90
N ASP A 76 19.47 -30.19 17.12
CA ASP A 76 19.40 -31.63 17.35
C ASP A 76 18.84 -31.91 18.75
N LEU A 77 17.61 -32.41 18.80
CA LEU A 77 16.92 -32.74 20.04
C LEU A 77 17.38 -34.07 20.64
N SER A 78 17.97 -34.97 19.83
CA SER A 78 18.43 -36.28 20.28
C SER A 78 19.54 -36.19 21.34
N ARG A 79 20.26 -35.06 21.39
CA ARG A 79 21.27 -34.75 22.40
C ARG A 79 20.70 -34.70 23.83
N TYR A 80 19.42 -34.37 23.97
CA TYR A 80 18.77 -34.19 25.27
C TYR A 80 17.88 -35.38 25.66
N GLU A 81 17.78 -36.38 24.79
CA GLU A 81 17.08 -37.62 25.09
C GLU A 81 17.87 -38.45 26.11
N ALA A 82 17.16 -39.31 26.85
CA ALA A 82 17.80 -40.20 27.81
C ALA A 82 18.64 -41.22 27.04
N PRO A 83 19.97 -41.29 27.26
CA PRO A 83 20.81 -42.21 26.52
C PRO A 83 20.57 -43.65 27.00
N GLU A 84 20.47 -44.58 26.06
CA GLU A 84 20.41 -46.00 26.37
C GLU A 84 21.81 -46.55 26.70
N ALA A 85 21.86 -47.51 27.62
CA ALA A 85 23.10 -48.19 27.96
C ALA A 85 23.59 -49.01 26.75
N PRO A 86 24.88 -48.94 26.39
CA PRO A 86 25.45 -49.78 25.33
C PRO A 86 25.16 -51.26 25.62
N THR A 87 24.55 -51.95 24.66
CA THR A 87 24.20 -53.36 24.79
C THR A 87 25.45 -54.23 24.63
N ARG A 88 25.62 -55.23 25.50
CA ARG A 88 26.69 -56.23 25.38
C ARG A 88 26.12 -57.47 24.70
N ALA A 89 26.78 -58.00 23.67
CA ALA A 89 26.26 -59.18 22.96
C ALA A 89 26.48 -60.49 23.73
N SER A 90 27.46 -60.53 24.63
CA SER A 90 27.66 -61.63 25.59
C SER A 90 28.40 -61.17 26.85
N ASP A 91 28.20 -61.86 27.98
CA ASP A 91 28.92 -61.59 29.24
C ASP A 91 30.44 -61.82 29.16
N THR A 92 30.92 -62.40 28.06
CA THR A 92 32.32 -62.74 27.80
C THR A 92 33.06 -61.72 26.93
N GLU A 93 32.38 -60.79 26.26
CA GLU A 93 33.03 -59.79 25.38
C GLU A 93 33.57 -58.58 26.14
N THR A 94 34.74 -58.07 25.76
CA THR A 94 35.28 -56.84 26.38
C THR A 94 34.33 -55.66 26.14
N PRO A 95 33.97 -54.89 27.18
CA PRO A 95 33.08 -53.73 27.02
C PRO A 95 33.68 -52.70 26.06
N ASP A 96 32.87 -52.15 25.16
CA ASP A 96 33.26 -51.02 24.32
C ASP A 96 33.37 -49.74 25.17
N LEU A 97 34.57 -49.48 25.69
CA LEU A 97 34.85 -48.36 26.57
C LEU A 97 34.56 -47.00 25.92
N ASP A 98 34.71 -46.87 24.61
CA ASP A 98 34.48 -45.60 23.92
C ASP A 98 32.99 -45.33 23.73
N ALA A 99 32.18 -46.36 23.42
CA ALA A 99 30.72 -46.23 23.44
C ALA A 99 30.21 -45.84 24.83
N TRP A 100 30.73 -46.47 25.90
CA TRP A 100 30.38 -46.12 27.28
C TRP A 100 30.76 -44.69 27.66
N ARG A 101 31.94 -44.20 27.23
CA ARG A 101 32.35 -42.80 27.44
C ARG A 101 31.41 -41.81 26.74
N GLN A 102 31.02 -42.08 25.50
CA GLN A 102 30.10 -41.24 24.75
C GLN A 102 28.71 -41.21 25.38
N THR A 103 28.17 -42.37 25.78
CA THR A 103 26.90 -42.47 26.51
C THR A 103 26.96 -41.68 27.82
N LEU A 104 28.05 -41.80 28.58
CA LEU A 104 28.23 -41.07 29.83
C LEU A 104 28.27 -39.55 29.61
N GLN A 105 28.98 -39.08 28.57
CA GLN A 105 29.01 -37.65 28.22
C GLN A 105 27.63 -37.12 27.83
N ARG A 106 26.84 -37.90 27.08
CA ARG A 106 25.44 -37.57 26.76
C ARG A 106 24.57 -37.53 28.01
N ALA A 107 24.73 -38.49 28.93
CA ALA A 107 23.99 -38.54 30.19
C ALA A 107 24.29 -37.33 31.09
N TYR A 108 25.55 -36.90 31.19
CA TYR A 108 25.90 -35.68 31.92
C TYR A 108 25.30 -34.43 31.27
N SER A 109 25.30 -34.37 29.94
CA SER A 109 24.72 -33.24 29.20
C SER A 109 23.20 -33.15 29.41
N SER A 110 22.48 -34.27 29.32
CA SER A 110 21.04 -34.32 29.55
C SER A 110 20.69 -34.05 31.02
N SER A 111 21.44 -34.61 31.98
CA SER A 111 21.26 -34.33 33.41
C SER A 111 21.46 -32.85 33.73
N SER A 112 22.52 -32.22 33.21
CA SER A 112 22.77 -30.79 33.44
C SER A 112 21.66 -29.91 32.83
N HIS A 113 21.20 -30.26 31.63
CA HIS A 113 20.06 -29.57 31.01
C HIS A 113 18.78 -29.70 31.86
N LEU A 114 18.47 -30.89 32.38
CA LEU A 114 17.30 -31.10 33.24
C LEU A 114 17.40 -30.34 34.57
N SER A 115 18.58 -30.28 35.20
CA SER A 115 18.80 -29.46 36.40
C SER A 115 18.51 -27.98 36.12
N LYS A 116 19.05 -27.42 35.03
CA LYS A 116 18.77 -26.03 34.62
C LYS A 116 17.31 -25.81 34.25
N ARG A 117 16.68 -26.78 33.59
CA ARG A 117 15.26 -26.71 33.26
C ARG A 117 14.40 -26.66 34.52
N HIS A 118 14.74 -27.44 35.53
CA HIS A 118 14.05 -27.42 36.82
C HIS A 118 14.18 -26.06 37.50
N GLU A 119 15.38 -25.48 37.55
CA GLU A 119 15.62 -24.13 38.05
C GLU A 119 14.80 -23.08 37.28
N ASN A 120 14.81 -23.12 35.95
CA ASN A 120 14.01 -22.21 35.12
C ASN A 120 12.50 -22.37 35.35
N LEU A 121 12.01 -23.60 35.56
CA LEU A 121 10.61 -23.85 35.88
C LEU A 121 10.24 -23.33 37.27
N ALA A 122 11.13 -23.44 38.25
CA ALA A 122 10.93 -22.85 39.57
C ALA A 122 10.83 -21.31 39.48
N LEU A 123 11.72 -20.66 38.71
CA LEU A 123 11.65 -19.22 38.45
C LEU A 123 10.36 -18.84 37.71
N LEU A 124 9.92 -19.67 36.75
CA LEU A 124 8.67 -19.44 36.03
C LEU A 124 7.44 -19.61 36.94
N GLU A 125 7.46 -20.57 37.87
CA GLU A 125 6.40 -20.78 38.85
C GLU A 125 6.33 -19.58 39.82
N GLU A 126 7.47 -19.08 40.26
CA GLU A 126 7.55 -17.95 41.20
C GLU A 126 7.18 -16.60 40.56
N HIS A 127 7.64 -16.34 39.33
CA HIS A 127 7.54 -15.01 38.71
C HIS A 127 6.69 -14.95 37.44
N GLY A 128 6.38 -16.09 36.83
CA GLY A 128 5.75 -16.15 35.51
C GLY A 128 4.37 -15.50 35.46
N LYS A 129 3.54 -15.72 36.48
CA LYS A 129 2.21 -15.08 36.58
C LYS A 129 2.34 -13.55 36.62
N ASN A 130 3.25 -13.03 37.45
CA ASN A 130 3.42 -11.59 37.61
C ASN A 130 4.01 -10.96 36.34
N ALA A 131 5.01 -11.59 35.74
CA ALA A 131 5.58 -11.17 34.47
C ALA A 131 4.53 -11.13 33.35
N TRP A 132 3.66 -12.15 33.29
CA TRP A 132 2.58 -12.20 32.30
C TRP A 132 1.54 -11.08 32.51
N LEU A 133 1.14 -10.81 33.75
CA LEU A 133 0.21 -9.71 34.05
C LEU A 133 0.79 -8.34 33.70
N ILE A 134 2.07 -8.10 33.98
CA ILE A 134 2.77 -6.88 33.57
C ILE A 134 2.79 -6.76 32.05
N GLY A 135 3.15 -7.84 31.35
CA GLY A 135 3.13 -7.89 29.90
C GLY A 135 1.75 -7.59 29.32
N ASN A 136 0.68 -8.14 29.91
CA ASN A 136 -0.68 -7.83 29.49
C ASN A 136 -1.04 -6.35 29.71
N SER A 137 -0.69 -5.78 30.87
CA SER A 137 -0.91 -4.35 31.13
C SER A 137 -0.17 -3.45 30.14
N GLN A 138 1.05 -3.82 29.74
CA GLN A 138 1.81 -3.07 28.73
C GLN A 138 1.15 -3.19 27.34
N LEU A 139 0.64 -4.36 26.98
CA LEU A 139 -0.09 -4.56 25.73
C LEU A 139 -1.40 -3.77 25.70
N GLU A 140 -2.12 -3.69 26.83
CA GLU A 140 -3.31 -2.86 26.96
C GLU A 140 -2.98 -1.37 26.82
N GLU A 141 -1.85 -0.89 27.36
CA GLU A 141 -1.39 0.49 27.18
C GLU A 141 -1.05 0.78 25.71
N ILE A 142 -0.33 -0.13 25.03
CA ILE A 142 -0.01 0.00 23.60
C ILE A 142 -1.28 -0.02 22.76
N LEU A 143 -2.25 -0.90 23.07
CA LEU A 143 -3.52 -0.95 22.38
C LEU A 143 -4.27 0.39 22.55
N GLY A 144 -4.36 0.89 23.78
CA GLY A 144 -5.05 2.14 24.08
C GLY A 144 -4.42 3.35 23.38
N SER A 145 -3.08 3.41 23.28
CA SER A 145 -2.41 4.48 22.53
C SER A 145 -2.68 4.40 21.03
N LEU A 146 -2.62 3.21 20.43
CA LEU A 146 -2.93 3.01 19.01
C LEU A 146 -4.40 3.30 18.68
N GLU A 147 -5.34 2.91 19.54
CA GLU A 147 -6.76 3.22 19.37
C GLU A 147 -7.03 4.72 19.45
N LYS A 148 -6.33 5.42 20.35
CA LYS A 148 -6.39 6.88 20.45
C LYS A 148 -5.83 7.55 19.20
N GLU A 149 -4.63 7.17 18.75
CA GLU A 149 -4.05 7.70 17.50
C GLU A 149 -4.95 7.43 16.29
N LEU A 150 -5.58 6.25 16.23
CA LEU A 150 -6.54 5.92 15.18
C LEU A 150 -7.78 6.82 15.23
N ALA A 151 -8.31 7.10 16.42
CA ALA A 151 -9.46 7.98 16.57
C ALA A 151 -9.11 9.42 16.16
N GLU A 152 -7.98 9.95 16.62
CA GLU A 152 -7.51 11.31 16.30
C GLU A 152 -7.23 11.46 14.79
N THR A 153 -6.60 10.49 14.16
CA THR A 153 -6.33 10.52 12.71
C THR A 153 -7.60 10.41 11.87
N LYS A 154 -8.59 9.61 12.31
CA LYS A 154 -9.90 9.55 11.66
C LYS A 154 -10.64 10.87 11.77
N GLU A 155 -10.70 11.47 12.95
CA GLU A 155 -11.34 12.77 13.16
C GLU A 155 -10.68 13.85 12.31
N ALA A 156 -9.34 13.90 12.28
CA ALA A 156 -8.60 14.83 11.42
C ALA A 156 -8.91 14.62 9.94
N SER A 157 -8.98 13.37 9.47
CA SER A 157 -9.35 13.06 8.09
C SER A 157 -10.79 13.45 7.77
N GLU A 158 -11.73 13.23 8.69
CA GLU A 158 -13.13 13.59 8.52
C GLU A 158 -13.33 15.10 8.48
N GLU A 159 -12.64 15.85 9.34
CA GLU A 159 -12.69 17.32 9.35
C GLU A 159 -12.13 17.90 8.05
N VAL A 160 -11.00 17.38 7.53
CA VAL A 160 -10.48 17.78 6.21
C VAL A 160 -11.49 17.49 5.09
N ASN A 161 -12.11 16.31 5.09
CA ASN A 161 -13.12 15.95 4.10
C ASN A 161 -14.37 16.83 4.19
N LYS A 162 -14.80 17.17 5.41
CA LYS A 162 -15.92 18.08 5.66
C LYS A 162 -15.62 19.50 5.18
N GLN A 163 -14.43 20.03 5.49
CA GLN A 163 -13.98 21.33 5.00
C GLN A 163 -13.92 21.34 3.47
N ARG A 164 -13.37 20.30 2.85
CA ARG A 164 -13.34 20.14 1.39
C ARG A 164 -14.75 20.14 0.81
N LYS A 165 -15.68 19.38 1.40
CA LYS A 165 -17.07 19.31 0.95
C LYS A 165 -17.74 20.70 1.00
N ILE A 166 -17.63 21.41 2.11
CA ILE A 166 -18.22 22.75 2.28
C ILE A 166 -17.66 23.72 1.23
N ALA A 167 -16.34 23.70 1.01
CA ALA A 167 -15.70 24.57 0.01
C ALA A 167 -16.21 24.29 -1.41
N GLN A 168 -16.33 23.01 -1.79
CA GLN A 168 -16.82 22.62 -3.12
C GLN A 168 -18.31 22.97 -3.30
N GLU A 169 -19.15 22.63 -2.33
CA GLU A 169 -20.59 22.95 -2.37
C GLU A 169 -20.84 24.47 -2.40
N ALA A 170 -20.03 25.27 -1.69
CA ALA A 170 -20.13 26.72 -1.74
C ALA A 170 -19.81 27.29 -3.14
N SER A 171 -18.85 26.70 -3.86
CA SER A 171 -18.49 27.11 -5.23
C SER A 171 -19.47 26.61 -6.29
N GLN A 172 -20.31 25.61 -5.98
CA GLN A 172 -21.20 24.97 -6.95
C GLN A 172 -22.17 25.95 -7.63
N GLY A 173 -22.80 26.84 -6.86
CA GLY A 173 -23.75 27.81 -7.39
C GLY A 173 -23.11 28.81 -8.35
N GLU A 174 -21.87 29.22 -8.07
CA GLU A 174 -21.10 30.10 -8.96
C GLU A 174 -20.75 29.40 -10.27
N LEU A 175 -20.30 28.13 -10.21
CA LEU A 175 -19.98 27.33 -11.39
C LEU A 175 -21.20 27.15 -12.30
N VAL A 176 -22.36 26.80 -11.73
CA VAL A 176 -23.62 26.66 -12.51
C VAL A 176 -24.03 27.98 -13.15
N ASN A 177 -23.96 29.10 -12.42
CA ASN A 177 -24.30 30.42 -12.95
C ASN A 177 -23.33 30.85 -14.07
N LEU A 178 -22.03 30.58 -13.91
CA LEU A 178 -21.04 30.85 -14.96
C LEU A 178 -21.32 30.02 -16.21
N GLU A 179 -21.67 28.75 -16.06
CA GLU A 179 -22.03 27.87 -17.19
C GLU A 179 -23.30 28.35 -17.91
N GLU A 180 -24.35 28.69 -17.18
CA GLU A 180 -25.59 29.21 -17.75
C GLU A 180 -25.38 30.57 -18.44
N THR A 181 -24.66 31.47 -17.79
CA THR A 181 -24.31 32.78 -18.36
C THR A 181 -23.50 32.62 -19.63
N TRP A 182 -22.55 31.69 -19.66
CA TRP A 182 -21.77 31.37 -20.85
C TRP A 182 -22.65 30.84 -21.99
N LYS A 183 -23.52 29.86 -21.73
CA LYS A 183 -24.48 29.31 -22.71
C LYS A 183 -25.40 30.39 -23.28
N ASN A 184 -25.96 31.24 -22.42
CA ASN A 184 -26.86 32.32 -22.82
C ASN A 184 -26.14 33.37 -23.68
N ARG A 185 -24.90 33.72 -23.34
CA ARG A 185 -24.09 34.66 -24.14
C ARG A 185 -23.73 34.10 -25.50
N LEU A 186 -23.37 32.82 -25.61
CA LEU A 186 -23.16 32.18 -26.92
C LEU A 186 -24.45 32.17 -27.75
N GLY A 187 -25.58 31.84 -27.14
CA GLY A 187 -26.88 31.89 -27.80
C GLY A 187 -27.21 33.28 -28.35
N ALA A 188 -27.01 34.32 -27.53
CA ALA A 188 -27.24 35.70 -27.94
C ALA A 188 -26.33 36.15 -29.11
N ILE A 189 -25.06 35.74 -29.12
CA ILE A 189 -24.15 36.02 -30.24
C ILE A 189 -24.67 35.35 -31.52
N LEU A 190 -25.05 34.07 -31.43
CA LEU A 190 -25.58 33.33 -32.57
C LEU A 190 -26.90 33.94 -33.09
N ASP A 191 -27.78 34.36 -32.21
CA ASP A 191 -29.04 35.02 -32.57
C ASP A 191 -28.80 36.34 -33.32
N VAL A 192 -27.81 37.13 -32.87
CA VAL A 192 -27.40 38.36 -33.55
C VAL A 192 -26.82 38.05 -34.93
N GLU A 193 -25.96 37.04 -35.05
CA GLU A 193 -25.40 36.62 -36.34
C GLU A 193 -26.51 36.18 -37.31
N VAL A 194 -27.43 35.33 -36.86
CA VAL A 194 -28.57 34.85 -37.66
C VAL A 194 -29.49 36.01 -38.07
N ALA A 195 -29.80 36.93 -37.14
CA ALA A 195 -30.60 38.10 -37.44
C ALA A 195 -29.91 39.02 -38.47
N SER A 196 -28.59 39.20 -38.35
CA SER A 196 -27.80 40.01 -39.27
C SER A 196 -27.78 39.43 -40.69
N GLU A 197 -27.66 38.11 -40.83
CA GLU A 197 -27.71 37.42 -42.13
C GLU A 197 -29.12 37.44 -42.73
N ARG A 198 -30.16 37.23 -41.91
CA ARG A 198 -31.56 37.39 -42.37
C ARG A 198 -31.82 38.81 -42.90
N LEU A 199 -31.36 39.83 -42.19
CA LEU A 199 -31.49 41.23 -42.62
C LEU A 199 -30.71 41.50 -43.91
N ARG A 200 -29.53 40.88 -44.08
CA ARG A 200 -28.72 40.97 -45.30
C ARG A 200 -29.47 40.38 -46.50
N ILE A 201 -30.05 39.19 -46.35
CA ILE A 201 -30.84 38.53 -47.41
C ILE A 201 -32.06 39.39 -47.78
N GLN A 202 -32.82 39.87 -46.79
CA GLN A 202 -33.98 40.74 -47.03
C GLN A 202 -33.60 42.02 -47.79
N ARG A 203 -32.46 42.64 -47.46
CA ARG A 203 -31.95 43.80 -48.19
C ARG A 203 -31.65 43.47 -49.66
N LEU A 204 -30.97 42.34 -49.91
CA LEU A 204 -30.65 41.91 -51.27
C LEU A 204 -31.93 41.64 -52.09
N ASP A 205 -32.94 41.01 -51.50
CA ASP A 205 -34.21 40.76 -52.18
C ASP A 205 -34.99 42.05 -52.44
N HIS A 206 -35.00 43.00 -51.51
CA HIS A 206 -35.61 44.32 -51.73
C HIS A 206 -34.89 45.07 -52.87
N MET A 207 -33.55 45.02 -52.93
CA MET A 207 -32.78 45.60 -54.02
C MET A 207 -33.10 44.96 -55.37
N ARG A 208 -33.29 43.63 -55.42
CA ARG A 208 -33.72 42.92 -56.63
C ARG A 208 -35.12 43.35 -57.09
N GLN A 209 -36.06 43.49 -56.16
CA GLN A 209 -37.42 43.95 -56.46
C GLN A 209 -37.44 45.39 -56.97
N ALA A 210 -36.69 46.29 -56.34
CA ALA A 210 -36.58 47.69 -56.79
C ALA A 210 -35.97 47.80 -58.19
N ALA A 211 -34.92 47.01 -58.49
CA ALA A 211 -34.33 46.95 -59.82
C ALA A 211 -35.32 46.43 -60.89
N GLN A 212 -36.15 45.45 -60.55
CA GLN A 212 -37.20 44.94 -61.46
C GLN A 212 -38.33 45.96 -61.70
N GLN A 213 -38.65 46.80 -60.71
CA GLN A 213 -39.64 47.87 -60.87
C GLN A 213 -39.12 49.04 -61.71
N GLN A 214 -37.82 49.35 -61.63
CA GLN A 214 -37.20 50.38 -62.47
C GLN A 214 -36.93 49.94 -63.92
N ALA A 215 -36.95 48.63 -64.19
CA ALA A 215 -36.78 48.07 -65.53
C ALA A 215 -38.10 47.89 -66.31
N ARG A 216 -39.25 48.24 -65.73
CA ARG A 216 -40.56 48.30 -66.37
C ARG A 216 -40.94 49.74 -66.69
#